data_AF-A0A1V9CLM5-F1
#
_entry.id   AF-A0A1V9CLM5-F1
#
_cell.length_a   1.000
_cell.length_b   1.000
_cell.length_c   1.000
_cell.angle_alpha   90.00
_cell.angle_beta   90.00
_cell.angle_gamma   90.00
#
_symmetry.space_group_name_H-M   'P 1'
#
loop_
_entity.id
_entity.type
_entity.pdbx_description
1 polymer ?
#
loop_
_entity_poly.entity_id
_entity_poly.type
_entity_poly.pdbx_seq_one_letter_code
_entity_poly.pdbx_strand_id
1 'polypeptide(L)'
;MHVISGVRPGRLIFKPNGPLVDEYEQSWDLAGDAGVLNLTVKNNKIFYDEYPDALARLYSSLTSHGGNYLVASAKPGFEFIGEGSPTHVGGASHGGLHKQDSLVPMIITGTDSSPKHLRMIDLKDWILTLID
;
A
#
# COMPACT_ATOMS: atom_id res chain seq x y z
N MET A 1 12.90 6.43 1.07
CA MET A 1 11.99 6.27 -0.08
C MET A 1 11.54 7.65 -0.56
N HIS A 2 11.54 7.91 -1.86
CA HIS A 2 11.06 9.17 -2.45
C HIS A 2 9.81 8.92 -3.27
N VAL A 3 8.80 9.79 -3.13
CA VAL A 3 7.53 9.68 -3.83
C VAL A 3 7.17 11.02 -4.44
N ILE A 4 6.72 10.98 -5.68
CA ILE A 4 6.16 12.11 -6.43
C ILE A 4 4.86 11.65 -7.08
N SER A 5 3.97 12.59 -7.39
CA SER A 5 2.71 12.32 -8.06
C SER A 5 2.56 13.20 -9.29
N GLY A 6 2.02 12.63 -10.37
CA GLY A 6 1.63 13.39 -11.56
C GLY A 6 0.28 14.10 -11.42
N VAL A 7 -0.47 13.82 -10.35
CA VAL A 7 -1.81 14.39 -10.11
C VAL A 7 -1.86 15.37 -8.93
N ARG A 8 -0.93 15.24 -7.97
CA ARG A 8 -0.82 16.12 -6.81
C ARG A 8 0.60 16.72 -6.78
N PRO A 9 0.76 18.05 -6.68
CA PRO A 9 2.08 18.66 -6.59
C PRO A 9 2.76 18.26 -5.27
N GLY A 10 4.08 18.42 -5.21
CA GLY A 10 4.86 18.16 -4.00
C GLY A 10 5.69 16.88 -4.09
N ARG A 11 6.41 16.61 -3.01
CA ARG A 11 7.29 15.46 -2.85
C ARG A 11 7.18 14.96 -1.42
N LEU A 12 7.13 13.65 -1.27
CA LEU A 12 7.22 12.98 0.02
C LEU A 12 8.51 12.16 0.08
N ILE A 13 9.17 12.20 1.24
CA ILE A 13 10.28 11.33 1.59
C ILE A 13 9.87 10.59 2.85
N PHE A 14 10.04 9.28 2.86
CA PHE A 14 9.76 8.48 4.05
C PHE A 14 10.78 7.36 4.28
N LYS A 15 10.87 6.90 5.52
CA LYS A 15 11.65 5.73 5.94
C LYS A 15 10.99 5.06 7.16
N PRO A 16 11.21 3.75 7.39
CA PRO A 16 10.71 3.09 8.60
C PRO A 16 11.41 3.59 9.86
N ASN A 17 10.87 3.21 11.02
CA ASN A 17 11.43 3.48 12.36
C ASN A 17 11.46 4.96 12.74
N GLY A 18 10.37 5.68 12.47
CA GLY A 18 10.21 7.08 12.85
C GLY A 18 9.16 7.32 13.96
N PRO A 19 8.89 8.59 14.29
CA PRO A 19 8.02 8.95 15.42
C PRO A 19 6.51 8.85 15.13
N LEU A 20 6.12 8.70 13.86
CA LEU A 20 4.72 8.59 13.46
C LEU A 20 4.31 7.13 13.36
N VAL A 21 3.10 6.80 13.81
CA VAL A 21 2.57 5.42 13.79
C VAL A 21 1.34 5.33 12.90
N ASP A 22 1.27 4.37 12.00
CA ASP A 22 0.10 4.16 11.15
C ASP A 22 -0.98 3.28 11.80
N GLU A 23 -2.11 3.11 11.11
CA GLU A 23 -3.24 2.32 11.58
C GLU A 23 -2.96 0.82 11.74
N TYR A 24 -1.81 0.35 11.24
CA TYR A 24 -1.34 -1.03 11.38
C TYR A 24 -0.16 -1.16 12.34
N GLU A 25 0.05 -0.15 13.19
CA GLU A 25 1.08 -0.08 14.22
C GLU A 25 2.52 -0.06 13.68
N GLN A 26 2.71 0.27 12.39
CA GLN A 26 4.04 0.46 11.80
C GLN A 26 4.51 1.88 12.05
N SER A 27 5.83 2.06 12.20
CA SER A 27 6.42 3.36 12.51
C SER A 27 7.19 3.95 11.33
N TRP A 28 6.99 5.25 11.09
CA TRP A 28 7.47 5.95 9.91
C TRP A 28 8.00 7.34 10.26
N ASP A 29 9.06 7.75 9.57
CA ASP A 29 9.53 9.14 9.52
C ASP A 29 9.13 9.72 8.16
N LEU A 30 8.48 10.88 8.17
CA LEU A 30 7.95 11.56 6.99
C LEU A 30 8.56 12.95 6.87
N ALA A 31 9.03 13.31 5.67
CA ALA A 31 9.48 14.65 5.33
C ALA A 31 8.88 15.09 4.00
N GLY A 32 8.34 16.31 3.97
CA GLY A 32 7.66 16.87 2.79
C GLY A 32 6.14 16.73 2.86
N ASP A 33 5.49 16.61 1.70
CA ASP A 33 4.04 16.68 1.59
C ASP A 33 3.39 15.29 1.66
N ALA A 34 2.76 15.00 2.80
CA ALA A 34 2.02 13.76 3.05
C ALA A 34 0.82 13.59 2.09
N GLY A 35 0.30 14.68 1.53
CA GLY A 35 -0.80 14.69 0.56
C GLY A 35 -0.45 14.01 -0.76
N VAL A 36 0.84 13.83 -1.10
CA VAL A 36 1.29 13.06 -2.27
C VAL A 36 0.75 11.63 -2.24
N LEU A 37 0.67 11.02 -1.07
CA LEU A 37 0.07 9.70 -0.82
C LEU A 37 -1.29 9.82 -0.13
N ASN A 38 -1.96 10.96 -0.23
CA ASN A 38 -3.25 11.23 0.41
C ASN A 38 -3.30 10.79 1.89
N LEU A 39 -2.20 11.02 2.62
CA LEU A 39 -2.07 10.64 4.02
C LEU A 39 -2.61 11.77 4.90
N THR A 40 -3.36 11.42 5.93
CA THR A 40 -3.69 12.35 7.01
C THR A 40 -2.79 12.07 8.20
N VAL A 41 -2.13 13.12 8.73
CA VAL A 41 -1.31 13.02 9.94
C VAL A 41 -1.96 13.83 11.06
N LYS A 42 -2.30 13.17 12.18
CA LYS A 42 -2.92 13.80 13.35
C LYS A 42 -2.47 13.13 14.63
N ASN A 43 -2.04 13.90 15.63
CA ASN A 43 -1.62 13.40 16.94
C ASN A 43 -0.57 12.27 16.84
N ASN A 44 0.46 12.47 16.02
CA ASN A 44 1.49 11.49 15.69
C ASN A 44 0.99 10.17 15.05
N LYS A 45 -0.25 10.14 14.57
CA LYS A 45 -0.81 9.00 13.83
C LYS A 45 -0.97 9.31 12.35
N ILE A 46 -0.71 8.30 11.51
CA ILE A 46 -0.93 8.33 10.06
C ILE A 46 -2.20 7.54 9.75
N PHE A 47 -3.04 8.09 8.88
CA PHE A 47 -4.26 7.43 8.38
C PHE A 47 -4.21 7.37 6.85
N TYR A 48 -4.53 6.21 6.29
CA TYR A 48 -4.60 6.00 4.84
C TYR A 48 -6.03 6.28 4.31
N ASP A 49 -6.14 6.77 3.07
CA ASP A 49 -7.42 6.89 2.35
C ASP A 49 -7.31 6.27 0.95
N GLU A 50 -6.86 7.04 -0.04
CA GLU A 50 -6.86 6.60 -1.45
C GLU A 50 -5.90 5.43 -1.71
N TYR A 51 -4.85 5.33 -0.89
CA TYR A 51 -3.77 4.34 -1.00
C TYR A 51 -3.64 3.54 0.31
N PRO A 52 -4.35 2.41 0.47
CA PRO A 52 -4.26 1.60 1.68
C PRO A 52 -2.85 1.05 1.89
N ASP A 53 -2.33 1.18 3.12
CA ASP A 53 -1.00 0.70 3.55
C ASP A 53 0.16 1.18 2.64
N ALA A 54 0.05 2.39 2.09
CA ALA A 54 0.92 2.86 1.02
C ALA A 54 2.41 2.86 1.39
N LEU A 55 2.74 3.25 2.62
CA LEU A 55 4.14 3.34 3.07
C LEU A 55 4.79 1.96 3.13
N ALA A 56 4.10 0.98 3.72
CA ALA A 56 4.59 -0.39 3.81
C ALA A 56 4.68 -1.06 2.44
N ARG A 57 3.65 -0.88 1.59
CA ARG A 57 3.61 -1.48 0.24
C ARG A 57 4.70 -0.94 -0.67
N LEU A 58 4.96 0.37 -0.64
CA LEU A 58 6.05 0.96 -1.39
C LEU A 58 7.41 0.57 -0.81
N TYR A 59 7.53 0.54 0.52
CA TYR A 59 8.76 0.13 1.20
C TYR A 59 9.13 -1.32 0.85
N SER A 60 8.21 -2.26 0.99
CA SER A 60 8.43 -3.68 0.70
C SER A 60 8.76 -3.91 -0.78
N SER A 61 8.07 -3.23 -1.69
CA SER A 61 8.35 -3.31 -3.13
C SER A 61 9.79 -2.88 -3.44
N LEU A 62 10.21 -1.73 -2.89
CA LEU A 62 11.54 -1.15 -3.14
C LEU A 62 12.68 -1.86 -2.40
N THR A 63 12.39 -2.66 -1.37
CA THR A 63 13.40 -3.38 -0.56
C THR A 63 13.34 -4.89 -0.70
N SER A 64 12.46 -5.41 -1.57
CA SER A 64 12.26 -6.85 -1.78
C SER A 64 13.53 -7.58 -2.24
N HIS A 65 14.39 -6.91 -3.01
CA HIS A 65 15.66 -7.41 -3.50
C HIS A 65 16.74 -6.32 -3.50
N GLY A 66 18.00 -6.71 -3.57
CA GLY A 66 19.11 -5.76 -3.71
C GLY A 66 19.11 -5.11 -5.09
N GLY A 67 19.06 -3.79 -5.17
CA GLY A 67 19.09 -3.04 -6.42
C GLY A 67 18.52 -1.63 -6.29
N ASN A 68 18.54 -0.88 -7.39
CA ASN A 68 17.88 0.42 -7.50
C ASN A 68 16.62 0.26 -8.34
N TYR A 69 15.46 0.43 -7.71
CA TYR A 69 14.17 0.20 -8.35
C TYR A 69 13.35 1.49 -8.43
N LEU A 70 12.51 1.57 -9.46
CA LEU A 70 11.45 2.55 -9.60
C LEU A 70 10.12 1.80 -9.55
N VAL A 71 9.21 2.27 -8.69
CA VAL A 71 7.80 1.81 -8.69
C VAL A 71 6.97 2.89 -9.37
N ALA A 72 6.19 2.49 -10.38
CA ALA A 72 5.25 3.35 -11.06
C ALA A 72 3.84 2.77 -10.88
N SER A 73 2.89 3.62 -10.48
CA SER A 73 1.47 3.27 -10.43
C SER A 73 0.73 4.12 -11.46
N ALA A 74 -0.09 3.48 -12.29
CA ALA A 74 -0.95 4.19 -13.21
C ALA A 74 -2.02 4.99 -12.44
N LYS A 75 -2.47 6.09 -13.04
CA LYS A 75 -3.66 6.82 -12.59
C LYS A 75 -4.90 5.93 -12.81
N PRO A 76 -5.96 6.01 -11.99
CA PRO A 76 -7.18 5.24 -12.22
C PRO A 76 -7.75 5.53 -13.62
N GLY A 77 -8.14 4.47 -14.32
CA GLY A 77 -8.60 4.54 -15.72
C GLY A 77 -7.48 4.46 -16.77
N PHE A 78 -6.24 4.25 -16.36
CA PHE A 78 -5.09 4.06 -17.25
C PHE A 78 -4.38 2.74 -16.94
N GLU A 79 -3.75 2.15 -17.94
CA GLU A 79 -2.89 0.97 -17.81
C GLU A 79 -1.51 1.22 -18.44
N PHE A 80 -0.50 0.47 -18.00
CA PHE A 80 0.78 0.42 -18.69
C PHE A 80 0.72 -0.61 -19.80
N ILE A 81 1.10 -0.21 -21.02
CA ILE A 81 1.16 -1.08 -22.19
C ILE A 81 2.63 -1.36 -22.50
N GLY A 82 2.96 -2.61 -22.79
CA GLY A 82 4.32 -3.01 -23.15
C GLY A 82 4.33 -4.28 -23.98
N GLU A 83 5.50 -4.70 -24.44
CA GLU A 83 5.65 -5.87 -25.33
C GLU A 83 5.09 -7.16 -24.72
N GLY A 84 5.17 -7.31 -23.39
CA GLY A 84 4.61 -8.45 -22.65
C GLY A 84 3.21 -8.23 -22.07
N SER A 85 2.61 -7.06 -22.27
CA SER A 85 1.29 -6.69 -21.75
C SER A 85 0.53 -5.92 -22.83
N PRO A 86 -0.07 -6.63 -23.82
CA PRO A 86 -0.90 -5.99 -24.83
C PRO A 86 -2.11 -5.31 -24.19
N THR A 87 -2.69 -4.33 -24.89
CA THR A 87 -3.88 -3.60 -24.43
C THR A 87 -5.02 -4.55 -24.09
N HIS A 88 -5.61 -4.39 -22.91
CA HIS A 88 -6.82 -5.13 -22.53
C HIS A 88 -8.05 -4.46 -23.16
N VAL A 89 -8.17 -4.55 -24.48
CA VAL A 89 -9.29 -3.94 -25.22
C VAL A 89 -10.62 -4.53 -24.75
N GLY A 90 -11.45 -3.69 -24.11
CA GLY A 90 -12.73 -4.10 -23.51
C GLY A 90 -12.60 -4.78 -22.14
N GLY A 91 -11.38 -4.89 -21.60
CA GLY A 91 -11.09 -5.41 -20.27
C GLY A 91 -10.62 -4.33 -19.29
N ALA A 92 -10.06 -4.77 -18.17
CA ALA A 92 -9.45 -3.92 -17.16
C ALA A 92 -8.15 -4.57 -16.66
N SER A 93 -7.22 -3.74 -16.22
CA SER A 93 -5.97 -4.15 -15.57
C SER A 93 -6.03 -3.83 -14.07
N HIS A 94 -5.09 -4.38 -13.31
CA HIS A 94 -4.96 -4.15 -11.87
C HIS A 94 -3.48 -3.91 -11.51
N GLY A 95 -3.18 -3.81 -10.21
CA GLY A 95 -1.83 -3.61 -9.70
C GLY A 95 -1.48 -2.15 -9.44
N GLY A 96 -2.48 -1.26 -9.52
CA GLY A 96 -2.36 0.10 -9.02
C GLY A 96 -2.25 0.16 -7.49
N LEU A 97 -1.77 1.30 -6.99
CA LEU A 97 -1.68 1.56 -5.56
C LEU A 97 -3.05 1.90 -4.92
N HIS A 98 -4.02 2.28 -5.74
CA HIS A 98 -5.31 2.80 -5.28
C HIS A 98 -6.17 1.71 -4.64
N LYS A 99 -7.09 2.12 -3.75
CA LYS A 99 -7.96 1.20 -3.00
C LYS A 99 -8.81 0.26 -3.86
N GLN A 100 -9.16 0.65 -5.09
CA GLN A 100 -9.92 -0.19 -6.04
C GLN A 100 -9.18 -1.48 -6.41
N ASP A 101 -7.85 -1.42 -6.47
CA ASP A 101 -6.98 -2.56 -6.81
C ASP A 101 -6.41 -3.25 -5.57
N SER A 102 -6.64 -2.67 -4.38
CA SER A 102 -5.95 -3.08 -3.15
C SER A 102 -6.87 -3.70 -2.12
N LEU A 103 -8.13 -3.28 -2.06
CA LEU A 103 -9.12 -3.83 -1.14
C LEU A 103 -9.81 -5.04 -1.76
N VAL A 104 -9.82 -6.14 -1.03
CA VAL A 104 -10.50 -7.38 -1.40
C VAL A 104 -11.42 -7.81 -0.26
N PRO A 105 -12.58 -8.43 -0.55
CA PRO A 105 -13.47 -8.93 0.48
C PRO A 105 -12.82 -10.11 1.22
N MET A 106 -13.06 -10.20 2.53
CA MET A 106 -12.70 -11.34 3.36
C MET A 106 -13.96 -11.85 4.05
N ILE A 107 -14.26 -13.14 3.87
CA ILE A 107 -15.39 -13.82 4.52
C ILE A 107 -14.81 -14.92 5.41
N ILE A 108 -15.09 -14.83 6.71
CA ILE A 108 -14.64 -15.80 7.70
C ILE A 108 -15.86 -16.63 8.14
N THR A 109 -15.71 -17.95 8.11
CA THR A 109 -16.73 -18.90 8.57
C THR A 109 -16.07 -19.98 9.42
N GLY A 110 -16.84 -20.59 10.34
CA GLY A 110 -16.35 -21.70 11.18
C GLY A 110 -15.48 -21.28 12.37
N THR A 111 -15.24 -19.98 12.59
CA THR A 111 -14.56 -19.42 13.76
C THR A 111 -15.11 -18.02 14.05
N ASP A 112 -15.04 -17.59 15.32
CA ASP A 112 -15.36 -16.22 15.75
C ASP A 112 -14.10 -15.33 15.88
N SER A 113 -12.92 -15.88 15.58
CA SER A 113 -11.65 -15.13 15.59
C SER A 113 -11.37 -14.44 14.25
N SER A 114 -10.51 -13.43 14.25
CA SER A 114 -10.09 -12.67 13.07
C SER A 114 -8.60 -12.32 13.13
N PRO A 115 -7.96 -12.01 11.98
CA PRO A 115 -6.58 -11.55 11.98
C PRO A 115 -6.45 -10.20 12.70
N LYS A 116 -5.27 -9.94 13.26
CA LYS A 116 -4.97 -8.71 14.04
C LYS A 116 -5.35 -7.44 13.27
N HIS A 117 -5.04 -7.39 11.98
CA HIS A 117 -5.56 -6.38 11.06
C HIS A 117 -6.06 -7.05 9.78
N LEU A 118 -6.93 -6.36 9.05
CA LEU A 118 -7.45 -6.82 7.75
C LEU A 118 -6.42 -6.61 6.63
N ARG A 119 -5.27 -7.29 6.74
CA ARG A 119 -4.20 -7.28 5.74
C ARG A 119 -3.82 -8.70 5.36
N MET A 120 -3.47 -8.89 4.09
CA MET A 120 -3.00 -10.19 3.59
C MET A 120 -1.78 -10.73 4.35
N ILE A 121 -0.89 -9.85 4.82
CA ILE A 121 0.33 -10.27 5.55
C ILE A 121 -0.01 -10.88 6.91
N ASP A 122 -1.10 -10.43 7.53
CA ASP A 122 -1.51 -10.86 8.88
C ASP A 122 -2.30 -12.18 8.83
N LEU A 123 -2.68 -12.66 7.64
CA LEU A 123 -3.42 -13.91 7.46
C LEU A 123 -2.62 -15.14 7.88
N LYS A 124 -1.33 -15.18 7.54
CA LYS A 124 -0.49 -16.35 7.85
C LYS A 124 -0.47 -16.60 9.35
N ASP A 125 -0.14 -15.58 10.13
CA ASP A 125 0.01 -15.71 11.58
C ASP A 125 -1.33 -16.05 12.24
N TRP A 126 -2.44 -15.46 11.76
CA TRP A 126 -3.78 -15.83 12.23
C TRP A 126 -4.16 -17.27 11.89
N ILE A 127 -3.93 -17.74 10.66
CA ILE A 127 -4.22 -19.13 10.27
C ILE A 127 -3.43 -20.10 11.14
N LEU A 128 -2.18 -19.77 11.49
CA LEU A 128 -1.37 -20.58 12.39
C LEU A 128 -1.94 -20.67 13.81
N THR A 129 -2.77 -19.71 14.27
CA THR A 129 -3.44 -19.85 15.57
C THR A 129 -4.73 -20.69 15.50
N LEU A 130 -5.18 -21.06 14.32
CA LEU A 130 -6.37 -21.90 14.11
C LEU A 130 -6.04 -23.38 13.93
N ILE A 131 -4.78 -23.67 13.59
CA ILE A 131 -4.27 -25.03 13.45
C ILE A 131 -3.47 -25.35 14.70
N ASP A 132 -3.95 -26.31 15.48
CA ASP A 132 -3.19 -26.88 16.60
C ASP A 132 -1.92 -27.58 16.11
#